data_AF-A0A3D5DHL4-F1
#
_entry.id   AF-A0A3D5DHL4-F1
#
_cell.length_a   1.000
_cell.length_b   1.000
_cell.length_c   1.000
_cell.angle_alpha   90.00
_cell.angle_beta   90.00
_cell.angle_gamma   90.00
#
_symmetry.space_group_name_H-M   'P 1'
#
loop_
_entity.id
_entity.type
_entity.pdbx_description
1 polymer ?
#
loop_
_entity_poly.entity_id
_entity_poly.type
_entity_poly.pdbx_seq_one_letter_code
_entity_poly.pdbx_strand_id
1 'polypeptide(L)'
;MRNVIFRFARPMTRLRGRDERGAIGVMIAVLIGAGVLLGAAVLAVDAGEIYQNRAELQNGADAGALAVAKSCALGTCDPGLAAQYADLNASKLTGNTAGIYWVCGSGLGNCQGPNPGTVTNCPSPSPGVNWVDVNTYTQMPGGVSHLLPPVFARMLLGGSSYNGTTVYACAQAAWGAPTTATTVGFTISACEWDTATSNGISLAPPPPYSMPPSATLIPFDQSLTLHDYSKKVTSGTCPANPADADAPGAFGWLQDKKTTCSVLISNNQYATGTGVEAQNCAAVLQAAWQNQTILYVPVYSSVTLQGSNTVYTLKGFAGFVVTGYNLLTSGAAKCGQGSPASCEPDWLNPGLLCGPPTVCIDGVFVQALCLPASCPTLGGTNLGLTVVRLTG
;
A
#
# COMPACT_ATOMS: atom_id res chain seq x y z
N MET A 1 -99.29 48.72 -47.78
CA MET A 1 -98.30 48.97 -46.72
C MET A 1 -97.11 48.06 -46.92
N ARG A 2 -95.90 48.59 -46.68
CA ARG A 2 -94.61 47.92 -46.37
C ARG A 2 -93.80 47.23 -47.49
N ASN A 3 -92.73 47.94 -47.88
CA ASN A 3 -91.34 47.51 -48.13
C ASN A 3 -90.94 46.13 -47.55
N VAL A 4 -89.98 45.41 -48.17
CA VAL A 4 -88.57 45.28 -47.71
C VAL A 4 -87.64 44.77 -48.86
N ILE A 5 -86.41 45.30 -48.88
CA ILE A 5 -85.23 45.04 -49.73
C ILE A 5 -84.40 43.84 -49.20
N PHE A 6 -83.42 43.36 -49.99
CA PHE A 6 -82.08 42.81 -49.63
C PHE A 6 -81.78 41.44 -50.28
N ARG A 7 -81.07 41.46 -51.42
CA ARG A 7 -79.59 41.37 -51.61
C ARG A 7 -79.06 39.93 -51.50
N PHE A 8 -78.70 39.39 -52.66
CA PHE A 8 -77.87 38.20 -52.88
C PHE A 8 -76.51 38.32 -52.17
N ALA A 9 -76.13 37.30 -51.41
CA ALA A 9 -74.74 37.05 -51.00
C ALA A 9 -74.33 35.65 -51.51
N ARG A 10 -73.40 35.63 -52.47
CA ARG A 10 -72.72 34.42 -52.96
C ARG A 10 -71.75 33.89 -51.88
N PRO A 11 -71.56 32.57 -51.75
CA PRO A 11 -70.50 32.03 -50.92
C PRO A 11 -69.15 32.25 -51.60
N MET A 12 -68.24 32.95 -50.92
CA MET A 12 -66.83 32.96 -51.29
C MET A 12 -66.20 31.62 -50.91
N THR A 13 -66.10 30.70 -51.87
CA THR A 13 -65.14 29.59 -51.82
C THR A 13 -63.73 30.17 -52.01
N ARG A 14 -63.12 30.63 -50.91
CA ARG A 14 -61.67 30.82 -50.85
C ARG A 14 -61.02 29.44 -50.98
N LEU A 15 -60.50 29.14 -52.15
CA LEU A 15 -59.45 28.13 -52.33
C LEU A 15 -58.25 28.56 -51.47
N ARG A 16 -58.17 28.03 -50.24
CA ARG A 16 -56.93 28.00 -49.46
C ARG A 16 -55.97 27.12 -50.25
N GLY A 17 -55.13 27.73 -51.08
CA GLY A 17 -53.91 27.08 -51.55
C GLY A 17 -53.16 26.56 -50.33
N ARG A 18 -52.99 25.24 -50.23
CA ARG A 18 -52.23 24.60 -49.16
C ARG A 18 -50.78 25.03 -49.29
N ASP A 19 -50.35 25.94 -48.43
CA ASP A 19 -48.96 26.38 -48.36
C ASP A 19 -48.15 25.36 -47.55
N GLU A 20 -47.83 24.23 -48.17
CA GLU A 20 -47.10 23.12 -47.52
C GLU A 20 -45.62 23.47 -47.23
N ARG A 21 -45.15 24.63 -47.71
CA ARG A 21 -43.77 25.10 -47.50
C ARG A 21 -43.42 25.25 -46.03
N GLY A 22 -44.37 25.64 -45.18
CA GLY A 22 -44.17 25.70 -43.72
C GLY A 22 -44.02 24.31 -43.08
N ALA A 23 -44.84 23.34 -43.51
CA ALA A 23 -44.76 21.97 -43.01
C ALA A 23 -43.45 21.28 -43.43
N ILE A 24 -43.02 21.49 -44.68
CA ILE A 24 -41.75 20.97 -45.21
C ILE A 24 -40.57 21.60 -44.46
N GLY A 25 -40.61 22.91 -44.18
CA GLY A 25 -39.57 23.59 -43.40
C GLY A 25 -39.39 23.01 -41.99
N VAL A 26 -40.48 22.72 -41.29
CA VAL A 26 -40.44 22.08 -39.97
C VAL A 26 -39.90 20.65 -40.06
N MET A 27 -40.30 19.87 -41.06
CA MET A 27 -39.77 18.51 -41.25
C MET A 27 -38.26 18.52 -41.51
N ILE A 28 -37.77 19.39 -42.39
CA ILE A 28 -36.34 19.53 -42.67
C ILE A 28 -35.57 19.96 -41.41
N ALA A 29 -36.10 20.93 -40.67
CA ALA A 29 -35.48 21.39 -39.42
C ALA A 29 -35.38 20.26 -38.38
N VAL A 30 -36.43 19.45 -38.25
CA VAL A 30 -36.44 18.29 -37.35
C VAL A 30 -35.46 17.21 -37.83
N LEU A 31 -35.41 16.90 -39.13
CA LEU A 31 -34.49 15.89 -39.67
C LEU A 31 -33.03 16.30 -39.51
N ILE A 32 -32.67 17.55 -39.84
CA ILE A 32 -31.31 18.07 -39.68
C ILE A 32 -30.96 18.17 -38.19
N GLY A 33 -31.86 18.74 -37.37
CA GLY A 33 -31.65 18.88 -35.93
C GLY A 33 -31.46 17.54 -35.23
N ALA A 34 -32.32 16.56 -35.51
CA ALA A 34 -32.20 15.21 -34.97
C ALA A 34 -30.91 14.51 -35.45
N GLY A 35 -30.55 14.66 -36.72
CA GLY A 35 -29.30 14.10 -37.26
C GLY A 35 -28.05 14.66 -36.56
N VAL A 36 -28.01 15.98 -36.34
CA VAL A 36 -26.89 16.62 -35.62
C VAL A 36 -26.82 16.15 -34.16
N LEU A 37 -27.95 16.06 -33.46
CA LEU A 37 -27.99 15.60 -32.07
C LEU A 37 -27.55 14.14 -31.94
N LEU A 38 -27.98 13.25 -32.85
CA LEU A 38 -27.55 11.86 -32.85
C LEU A 38 -26.06 11.72 -33.17
N GLY A 39 -25.56 12.50 -34.14
CA GLY A 39 -24.12 12.54 -34.45
C GLY A 39 -23.28 12.98 -33.25
N ALA A 40 -23.72 14.03 -32.55
CA ALA A 40 -23.06 14.49 -31.32
C ALA A 40 -23.13 13.46 -30.18
N ALA A 41 -24.26 12.75 -30.04
CA ALA A 41 -24.42 11.71 -29.03
C ALA A 41 -23.46 10.53 -29.25
N VAL A 42 -23.30 10.06 -30.49
CA VAL A 42 -22.36 8.97 -30.79
C VAL A 42 -20.91 9.38 -30.52
N LEU A 43 -20.50 10.59 -30.91
CA LEU A 43 -19.17 11.11 -30.60
C LEU A 43 -18.91 11.19 -29.09
N ALA A 44 -19.92 11.57 -28.30
CA ALA A 44 -19.81 11.60 -26.85
C ALA A 44 -19.63 10.19 -26.26
N VAL A 45 -20.28 9.17 -26.83
CA VAL A 45 -20.11 7.77 -26.41
C VAL A 45 -18.71 7.28 -26.74
N ASP A 46 -18.22 7.49 -27.97
CA ASP A 46 -16.87 7.10 -28.39
C ASP A 46 -15.80 7.74 -27.50
N ALA A 47 -15.93 9.04 -27.20
CA ALA A 47 -15.03 9.73 -26.28
C ALA A 47 -15.12 9.17 -24.86
N GLY A 48 -16.34 8.87 -24.39
CA GLY A 48 -16.59 8.27 -23.09
C GLY A 48 -15.87 6.93 -22.91
N GLU A 49 -15.91 6.07 -23.92
CA GLU A 49 -15.20 4.78 -23.90
C GLU A 49 -13.68 4.94 -23.84
N ILE A 50 -13.10 5.92 -24.54
CA ILE A 50 -11.66 6.22 -24.46
C ILE A 50 -11.26 6.68 -23.06
N TYR A 51 -12.04 7.58 -22.44
CA TYR A 51 -11.78 8.05 -21.08
C TYR A 51 -11.95 6.94 -20.05
N GLN A 52 -12.96 6.10 -20.22
CA GLN A 52 -13.21 4.94 -19.38
C GLN A 52 -12.05 3.93 -19.47
N ASN A 53 -11.60 3.59 -20.68
CA ASN A 53 -10.45 2.71 -20.88
C ASN A 53 -9.17 3.31 -20.27
N ARG A 54 -8.96 4.62 -20.39
CA ARG A 54 -7.81 5.27 -19.75
C ARG A 54 -7.83 5.12 -18.24
N ALA A 55 -8.99 5.29 -17.60
CA ALA A 55 -9.12 5.14 -16.16
C ALA A 55 -8.85 3.71 -15.71
N GLU A 56 -9.33 2.72 -16.47
CA GLU A 56 -9.06 1.30 -16.23
C GLU A 56 -7.58 0.96 -16.34
N LEU A 57 -6.92 1.46 -17.40
CA LEU A 57 -5.48 1.30 -17.58
C LEU A 57 -4.70 1.95 -16.43
N GLN A 58 -5.10 3.14 -15.97
CA GLN A 58 -4.46 3.78 -14.81
C GLN A 58 -4.60 2.94 -13.54
N ASN A 59 -5.81 2.44 -13.23
CA ASN A 59 -6.05 1.57 -12.09
C ASN A 59 -5.23 0.27 -12.19
N GLY A 60 -5.13 -0.31 -13.39
CA GLY A 60 -4.32 -1.49 -13.66
C GLY A 60 -2.82 -1.23 -13.48
N ALA A 61 -2.33 -0.08 -13.95
CA ALA A 61 -0.94 0.35 -13.76
C ALA A 61 -0.64 0.55 -12.27
N ASP A 62 -1.50 1.25 -11.53
CA ASP A 62 -1.33 1.53 -10.10
C ASP A 62 -1.30 0.23 -9.27
N ALA A 63 -2.25 -0.67 -9.53
CA ALA A 63 -2.31 -1.97 -8.88
C ALA A 63 -1.10 -2.84 -9.25
N GLY A 64 -0.71 -2.86 -10.52
CA GLY A 64 0.47 -3.56 -11.00
C GLY A 64 1.76 -3.04 -10.37
N ALA A 65 1.97 -1.73 -10.35
CA ALA A 65 3.15 -1.09 -9.77
C ALA A 65 3.26 -1.39 -8.28
N LEU A 66 2.15 -1.30 -7.53
CA LEU A 66 2.13 -1.68 -6.11
C LEU A 66 2.42 -3.16 -5.90
N ALA A 67 1.87 -4.06 -6.73
CA ALA A 67 2.10 -5.49 -6.61
C ALA A 67 3.56 -5.88 -6.88
N VAL A 68 4.14 -5.33 -7.95
CA VAL A 68 5.55 -5.55 -8.30
C VAL A 68 6.47 -4.93 -7.23
N ALA A 69 6.17 -3.72 -6.76
CA ALA A 69 6.95 -3.10 -5.68
C ALA A 69 6.90 -3.92 -4.38
N LYS A 70 5.75 -4.50 -4.04
CA LYS A 70 5.62 -5.41 -2.89
C LYS A 70 6.43 -6.69 -3.07
N SER A 71 6.39 -7.32 -4.24
CA SER A 71 7.18 -8.54 -4.51
C SER A 71 8.68 -8.25 -4.48
N CYS A 72 9.10 -7.09 -4.98
CA CYS A 72 10.47 -6.61 -4.88
C CYS A 72 10.90 -6.27 -3.45
N ALA A 73 10.04 -5.62 -2.67
CA ALA A 73 10.31 -5.32 -1.27
C ALA A 73 10.49 -6.57 -0.41
N LEU A 74 9.89 -7.70 -0.82
CA LEU A 74 10.03 -9.01 -0.18
C LEU A 74 11.12 -9.90 -0.82
N GLY A 75 11.86 -9.38 -1.80
CA GLY A 75 13.04 -10.03 -2.39
C GLY A 75 12.80 -10.96 -3.59
N THR A 76 11.56 -11.21 -4.00
CA THR A 76 11.29 -12.05 -5.21
C THR A 76 11.34 -11.25 -6.50
N CYS A 77 10.94 -9.98 -6.48
CA CYS A 77 10.86 -9.09 -7.66
C CYS A 77 10.19 -9.75 -8.88
N ASP A 78 8.90 -10.03 -8.79
CA ASP A 78 8.12 -10.61 -9.90
C ASP A 78 7.41 -9.53 -10.74
N PRO A 79 7.91 -9.19 -11.95
CA PRO A 79 7.24 -8.25 -12.85
C PRO A 79 5.98 -8.81 -13.50
N GLY A 80 5.77 -10.13 -13.49
CA GLY A 80 4.60 -10.78 -14.08
C GLY A 80 3.29 -10.42 -13.37
N LEU A 81 3.37 -9.97 -12.12
CA LEU A 81 2.22 -9.44 -11.38
C LEU A 81 1.58 -8.22 -12.05
N ALA A 82 2.35 -7.41 -12.78
CA ALA A 82 1.81 -6.24 -13.46
C ALA A 82 0.70 -6.60 -14.46
N ALA A 83 0.92 -7.64 -15.27
CA ALA A 83 -0.07 -8.09 -16.25
C ALA A 83 -1.34 -8.63 -15.59
N GLN A 84 -1.19 -9.41 -14.51
CA GLN A 84 -2.33 -9.96 -13.77
C GLN A 84 -3.24 -8.84 -13.24
N TYR A 85 -2.66 -7.82 -12.60
CA TYR A 85 -3.43 -6.70 -12.06
C TYR A 85 -3.95 -5.75 -13.14
N ALA A 86 -3.27 -5.63 -14.28
CA ALA A 86 -3.80 -4.89 -15.42
C ALA A 86 -5.08 -5.54 -15.98
N ASP A 87 -5.06 -6.86 -16.21
CA ASP A 87 -6.24 -7.59 -16.70
C ASP A 87 -7.40 -7.59 -15.70
N LEU A 88 -7.13 -7.71 -14.39
CA LEU A 88 -8.15 -7.67 -13.35
C LEU A 88 -8.86 -6.30 -13.23
N ASN A 89 -8.21 -5.22 -13.68
CA ASN A 89 -8.77 -3.87 -13.69
C ASN A 89 -9.36 -3.47 -15.06
N ALA A 90 -9.20 -4.33 -16.08
CA ALA A 90 -9.77 -4.10 -17.40
C ALA A 90 -11.25 -4.49 -17.43
N SER A 91 -12.08 -3.70 -18.11
CA SER A 91 -13.52 -4.00 -18.23
C SER A 91 -13.86 -4.87 -19.45
N LYS A 92 -15.15 -5.20 -19.57
CA LYS A 92 -15.70 -5.88 -20.76
C LYS A 92 -15.47 -5.09 -22.06
N LEU A 93 -15.22 -3.79 -21.98
CA LEU A 93 -14.93 -2.95 -23.14
C LEU A 93 -13.71 -3.47 -23.92
N THR A 94 -12.71 -4.01 -23.22
CA THR A 94 -11.52 -4.65 -23.81
C THR A 94 -11.53 -6.18 -23.65
N GLY A 95 -12.69 -6.78 -23.37
CA GLY A 95 -12.77 -8.22 -23.09
C GLY A 95 -12.08 -8.64 -21.79
N ASN A 96 -11.92 -7.71 -20.83
CA ASN A 96 -11.14 -7.86 -19.59
C ASN A 96 -9.66 -8.15 -19.87
N THR A 97 -9.09 -7.41 -20.83
CA THR A 97 -7.67 -7.49 -21.17
C THR A 97 -7.05 -6.10 -21.18
N ALA A 98 -5.84 -5.98 -20.65
CA ALA A 98 -5.01 -4.80 -20.76
C ALA A 98 -3.56 -5.22 -21.02
N GLY A 99 -2.89 -4.48 -21.90
CA GLY A 99 -1.52 -4.79 -22.26
C GLY A 99 -0.53 -4.16 -21.29
N ILE A 100 0.55 -4.89 -20.99
CA ILE A 100 1.73 -4.32 -20.36
C ILE A 100 2.71 -3.98 -21.47
N TYR A 101 3.05 -2.70 -21.57
CA TYR A 101 4.08 -2.27 -22.50
C TYR A 101 5.43 -2.71 -21.93
N TRP A 102 5.85 -2.13 -20.80
CA TRP A 102 7.07 -2.51 -20.08
C TRP A 102 6.89 -2.35 -18.56
N VAL A 103 7.71 -3.10 -17.81
CA VAL A 103 7.90 -2.97 -16.36
C VAL A 103 9.39 -2.79 -16.13
N CYS A 104 9.79 -1.74 -15.43
CA CYS A 104 11.19 -1.36 -15.29
C CYS A 104 11.43 -0.64 -13.96
N GLY A 105 12.70 -0.49 -13.57
CA GLY A 105 13.07 0.16 -12.31
C GLY A 105 14.18 -0.58 -11.58
N SER A 106 14.25 -0.36 -10.26
CA SER A 106 15.27 -0.94 -9.39
C SER A 106 15.24 -2.47 -9.43
N GLY A 107 16.23 -3.07 -10.08
CA GLY A 107 16.34 -4.53 -10.23
C GLY A 107 15.57 -5.13 -11.42
N LEU A 108 14.88 -4.32 -12.22
CA LEU A 108 14.02 -4.77 -13.34
C LEU A 108 14.49 -4.27 -14.72
N GLY A 109 15.62 -3.56 -14.77
CA GLY A 109 16.19 -3.01 -16.00
C GLY A 109 15.77 -1.56 -16.28
N ASN A 110 16.29 -1.00 -17.37
CA ASN A 110 16.12 0.42 -17.68
C ASN A 110 14.73 0.73 -18.24
N CYS A 111 14.15 1.84 -17.79
CA CYS A 111 12.94 2.38 -18.38
C CYS A 111 13.24 3.08 -19.69
N GLN A 112 12.80 2.47 -20.78
CA GLN A 112 12.50 3.19 -22.00
C GLN A 112 11.00 3.53 -21.88
N GLY A 113 10.53 4.71 -22.26
CA GLY A 113 9.07 4.95 -22.32
C GLY A 113 8.52 4.52 -23.69
N PRO A 114 7.20 4.26 -23.85
CA PRO A 114 6.60 4.07 -25.18
C PRO A 114 6.90 5.22 -26.14
N ASN A 115 7.15 6.43 -25.61
CA ASN A 115 7.82 7.53 -26.30
C ASN A 115 8.51 8.43 -25.26
N PRO A 116 9.85 8.54 -25.21
CA PRO A 116 10.53 9.42 -24.26
C PRO A 116 10.02 10.87 -24.35
N GLY A 117 9.55 11.44 -23.23
CA GLY A 117 9.16 12.86 -23.14
C GLY A 117 7.67 13.20 -23.37
N THR A 118 6.78 12.21 -23.53
CA THR A 118 5.32 12.44 -23.57
C THR A 118 4.69 12.38 -22.18
N VAL A 119 3.52 13.02 -22.01
CA VAL A 119 2.69 13.05 -20.77
C VAL A 119 2.17 11.65 -20.35
N THR A 120 2.50 10.61 -21.11
CA THR A 120 2.12 9.21 -20.85
C THR A 120 3.21 8.41 -20.13
N ASN A 121 4.37 9.01 -19.84
CA ASN A 121 5.42 8.37 -19.07
C ASN A 121 5.31 8.74 -17.58
N CYS A 122 5.82 7.84 -16.74
CA CYS A 122 5.93 8.08 -15.32
C CYS A 122 6.90 9.24 -15.03
N PRO A 123 6.70 9.98 -13.93
CA PRO A 123 7.62 11.02 -13.50
C PRO A 123 8.99 10.42 -13.14
N SER A 124 10.01 11.27 -13.13
CA SER A 124 11.34 10.83 -12.68
C SER A 124 11.28 10.34 -11.23
N PRO A 125 11.88 9.19 -10.92
CA PRO A 125 11.83 8.60 -9.60
C PRO A 125 12.53 9.47 -8.56
N SER A 126 12.09 9.38 -7.31
CA SER A 126 12.76 10.04 -6.19
C SER A 126 14.17 9.47 -5.99
N PRO A 127 15.21 10.30 -5.81
CA PRO A 127 16.57 9.82 -5.58
C PRO A 127 16.67 8.96 -4.30
N GLY A 128 17.46 7.89 -4.35
CA GLY A 128 17.83 7.11 -3.17
C GLY A 128 16.78 6.13 -2.64
N VAL A 129 15.65 5.96 -3.33
CA VAL A 129 14.66 4.91 -3.03
C VAL A 129 14.57 3.93 -4.18
N ASN A 130 14.18 2.69 -3.87
CA ASN A 130 13.86 1.74 -4.93
C ASN A 130 12.50 2.07 -5.52
N TRP A 131 12.33 1.80 -6.81
CA TRP A 131 11.10 2.14 -7.53
C TRP A 131 10.87 1.20 -8.71
N VAL A 132 9.63 1.16 -9.17
CA VAL A 132 9.18 0.44 -10.35
C VAL A 132 8.17 1.30 -11.10
N ASP A 133 8.33 1.36 -12.42
CA ASP A 133 7.35 1.90 -13.34
C ASP A 133 6.63 0.74 -14.03
N VAL A 134 5.30 0.87 -14.14
CA VAL A 134 4.46 -0.02 -14.92
C VAL A 134 3.72 0.79 -15.97
N ASN A 135 3.98 0.47 -17.24
CA ASN A 135 3.28 1.08 -18.37
C ASN A 135 2.23 0.11 -18.91
N THR A 136 0.97 0.53 -18.86
CA THR A 136 -0.15 -0.19 -19.45
C THR A 136 -0.59 0.45 -20.76
N TYR A 137 -1.18 -0.34 -21.66
CA TYR A 137 -1.80 0.15 -22.88
C TYR A 137 -3.07 -0.62 -23.24
N THR A 138 -3.93 -0.01 -24.06
CA THR A 138 -5.15 -0.66 -24.54
C THR A 138 -4.82 -1.94 -25.30
N GLN A 139 -5.38 -3.07 -24.89
CA GLN A 139 -5.28 -4.33 -25.61
C GLN A 139 -6.63 -5.05 -25.61
N MET A 140 -7.06 -5.52 -26.78
CA MET A 140 -8.24 -6.36 -26.96
C MET A 140 -7.84 -7.84 -27.08
N PRO A 141 -8.82 -8.77 -26.94
CA PRO A 141 -8.57 -10.18 -27.14
C PRO A 141 -8.02 -10.44 -28.55
N GLY A 142 -6.99 -11.28 -28.65
CA GLY A 142 -6.29 -11.53 -29.91
C GLY A 142 -5.14 -10.55 -30.21
N GLY A 143 -4.76 -9.70 -29.26
CA GLY A 143 -3.54 -8.87 -29.34
C GLY A 143 -3.71 -7.56 -30.11
N VAL A 144 -4.95 -7.11 -30.30
CA VAL A 144 -5.27 -5.90 -31.05
C VAL A 144 -5.22 -4.68 -30.11
N SER A 145 -4.35 -3.71 -30.38
CA SER A 145 -4.05 -2.63 -29.41
C SER A 145 -4.90 -1.36 -29.53
N HIS A 146 -6.05 -1.38 -30.19
CA HIS A 146 -6.82 -0.17 -30.48
C HIS A 146 -8.26 -0.25 -29.97
N LEU A 147 -8.71 0.79 -29.25
CA LEU A 147 -10.10 0.91 -28.83
C LEU A 147 -10.96 1.40 -29.99
N LEU A 148 -12.05 0.68 -30.25
CA LEU A 148 -13.05 0.90 -31.31
C LEU A 148 -12.54 0.80 -32.76
N PRO A 149 -13.18 0.03 -33.65
CA PRO A 149 -13.28 0.40 -35.05
C PRO A 149 -14.27 1.58 -35.12
N PRO A 150 -13.84 2.83 -35.35
CA PRO A 150 -14.73 3.96 -35.17
C PRO A 150 -15.75 3.99 -36.29
N VAL A 151 -16.98 3.53 -36.01
CA VAL A 151 -18.04 3.39 -37.02
C VAL A 151 -18.35 4.76 -37.64
N PHE A 152 -18.37 5.82 -36.83
CA PHE A 152 -18.61 7.18 -37.32
C PHE A 152 -17.36 7.90 -37.82
N ALA A 153 -16.19 7.76 -37.20
CA ALA A 153 -14.96 8.38 -37.73
C ALA A 153 -14.57 7.77 -39.09
N ARG A 154 -14.78 6.47 -39.30
CA ARG A 154 -14.64 5.83 -40.62
C ARG A 154 -15.66 6.37 -41.62
N MET A 155 -16.89 6.64 -41.18
CA MET A 155 -17.98 7.19 -42.02
C MET A 155 -17.76 8.66 -42.39
N LEU A 156 -17.18 9.48 -41.49
CA LEU A 156 -17.02 10.92 -41.68
C LEU A 156 -15.68 11.32 -42.32
N LEU A 157 -14.60 10.56 -42.05
CA LEU A 157 -13.24 10.86 -42.54
C LEU A 157 -12.83 10.01 -43.75
N GLY A 158 -13.72 9.16 -44.29
CA GLY A 158 -13.57 8.56 -45.61
C GLY A 158 -12.42 7.55 -45.75
N GLY A 159 -12.12 6.76 -44.73
CA GLY A 159 -11.02 5.77 -44.80
C GLY A 159 -11.30 4.49 -44.02
N SER A 160 -11.28 3.35 -44.73
CA SER A 160 -11.15 2.00 -44.16
C SER A 160 -9.84 1.78 -43.39
N SER A 161 -8.94 2.76 -43.39
CA SER A 161 -7.61 2.78 -42.78
C SER A 161 -7.58 3.32 -41.34
N TYR A 162 -8.70 3.80 -40.77
CA TYR A 162 -8.72 4.27 -39.37
C TYR A 162 -8.94 3.09 -38.41
N ASN A 163 -7.85 2.63 -37.79
CA ASN A 163 -7.85 1.49 -36.87
C ASN A 163 -8.19 1.85 -35.43
N GLY A 164 -8.62 3.08 -35.13
CA GLY A 164 -8.86 3.50 -33.75
C GLY A 164 -7.57 3.96 -33.06
N THR A 165 -7.61 4.10 -31.73
CA THR A 165 -6.50 4.68 -30.95
C THR A 165 -6.08 3.78 -29.80
N THR A 166 -4.77 3.69 -29.57
CA THR A 166 -4.20 3.07 -28.36
C THR A 166 -4.07 4.12 -27.27
N VAL A 167 -4.61 3.82 -26.09
CA VAL A 167 -4.42 4.65 -24.90
C VAL A 167 -3.29 4.03 -24.08
N TYR A 168 -2.50 4.89 -23.42
CA TYR A 168 -1.43 4.49 -22.52
C TYR A 168 -1.66 5.12 -21.15
N ALA A 169 -1.24 4.40 -20.11
CA ALA A 169 -1.16 4.89 -18.74
C ALA A 169 0.15 4.40 -18.09
N CYS A 170 0.61 5.12 -17.07
CA CYS A 170 1.82 4.79 -16.33
C CYS A 170 1.57 4.99 -14.85
N ALA A 171 2.11 4.10 -14.03
CA ALA A 171 2.14 4.26 -12.59
C ALA A 171 3.53 3.93 -12.06
N GLN A 172 3.97 4.72 -11.09
CA GLN A 172 5.22 4.50 -10.37
C GLN A 172 4.91 4.14 -8.93
N ALA A 173 5.56 3.09 -8.45
CA ALA A 173 5.58 2.74 -7.04
C ALA A 173 7.02 2.76 -6.52
N ALA A 174 7.21 3.31 -5.32
CA ALA A 174 8.48 3.32 -4.62
C ALA A 174 8.42 2.48 -3.36
N TRP A 175 9.54 1.86 -3.01
CA TRP A 175 9.71 1.12 -1.77
C TRP A 175 11.06 1.39 -1.11
N GLY A 176 11.05 1.21 0.21
CA GLY A 176 12.23 1.44 1.05
C GLY A 176 11.87 1.44 2.53
N ALA A 177 12.88 1.52 3.39
CA ALA A 177 12.65 1.52 4.82
C ALA A 177 12.07 2.85 5.31
N PRO A 178 11.22 2.84 6.36
CA PRO A 178 10.61 4.05 6.86
C PRO A 178 11.55 4.90 7.71
N THR A 179 11.39 6.23 7.63
CA THR A 179 12.03 7.17 8.58
C THR A 179 11.13 7.57 9.74
N THR A 180 9.81 7.38 9.59
CA THR A 180 8.80 7.63 10.62
C THR A 180 7.90 6.41 10.71
N ALA A 181 7.63 5.96 11.93
CA ALA A 181 6.66 4.88 12.18
C ALA A 181 5.93 5.08 13.50
N THR A 182 4.68 4.61 13.55
CA THR A 182 3.97 4.35 14.80
C THR A 182 4.32 2.94 15.26
N THR A 183 5.08 2.84 16.34
CA THR A 183 5.63 1.58 16.86
C THR A 183 4.94 1.16 18.15
N VAL A 184 5.24 -0.06 18.61
CA VAL A 184 4.92 -0.48 19.97
C VAL A 184 5.74 0.27 21.02
N GLY A 185 5.25 0.27 22.25
CA GLY A 185 5.80 1.01 23.39
C GLY A 185 7.09 0.44 23.98
N PHE A 186 7.89 -0.29 23.20
CA PHE A 186 9.18 -0.81 23.63
C PHE A 186 10.20 -0.74 22.51
N THR A 187 11.49 -0.85 22.83
CA THR A 187 12.60 -0.80 21.88
C THR A 187 13.63 -1.90 22.14
N ILE A 188 14.49 -2.16 21.16
CA ILE A 188 15.69 -3.01 21.30
C ILE A 188 16.93 -2.30 20.78
N SER A 189 18.12 -2.80 21.14
CA SER A 189 19.39 -2.32 20.60
C SER A 189 19.66 -2.81 19.18
N ALA A 190 20.44 -2.05 18.43
CA ALA A 190 20.98 -2.45 17.14
C ALA A 190 21.77 -3.75 17.22
N CYS A 191 22.55 -3.94 18.29
CA CYS A 191 23.37 -5.12 18.46
C CYS A 191 22.53 -6.38 18.68
N GLU A 192 21.47 -6.31 19.49
CA GLU A 192 20.54 -7.44 19.68
C GLU A 192 19.87 -7.82 18.37
N TRP A 193 19.41 -6.83 17.61
CA TRP A 193 18.85 -7.08 16.29
C TRP A 193 19.88 -7.69 15.34
N ASP A 194 21.11 -7.17 15.28
CA ASP A 194 22.18 -7.66 14.41
C ASP A 194 22.57 -9.10 14.78
N THR A 195 22.60 -9.44 16.08
CA THR A 195 22.88 -10.78 16.59
C THR A 195 21.75 -11.76 16.25
N ALA A 196 20.50 -11.37 16.51
CA ALA A 196 19.32 -12.19 16.25
C ALA A 196 19.13 -12.51 14.77
N THR A 197 19.41 -11.53 13.91
CA THR A 197 19.10 -11.60 12.48
C THR A 197 20.31 -11.84 11.60
N SER A 198 21.51 -12.00 12.17
CA SER A 198 22.77 -12.02 11.41
C SER A 198 22.89 -10.79 10.49
N ASN A 199 22.73 -9.58 11.04
CA ASN A 199 22.68 -8.31 10.31
C ASN A 199 21.58 -8.25 9.22
N GLY A 200 20.40 -8.79 9.51
CA GLY A 200 19.25 -8.78 8.61
C GLY A 200 19.25 -9.86 7.52
N ILE A 201 20.20 -10.80 7.56
CA ILE A 201 20.29 -11.91 6.59
C ILE A 201 19.29 -13.01 6.93
N SER A 202 19.03 -13.24 8.21
CA SER A 202 18.19 -14.31 8.73
C SER A 202 16.93 -13.71 9.36
N LEU A 203 15.90 -13.52 8.54
CA LEU A 203 14.56 -13.12 8.98
C LEU A 203 13.59 -14.26 8.74
N ALA A 204 12.66 -14.47 9.67
CA ALA A 204 11.59 -15.42 9.51
C ALA A 204 10.63 -14.98 8.39
N PRO A 205 9.98 -15.91 7.67
CA PRO A 205 8.92 -15.58 6.74
C PRO A 205 7.77 -14.89 7.48
N PRO A 206 7.05 -13.92 6.88
CA PRO A 206 5.92 -13.28 7.54
C PRO A 206 4.73 -14.24 7.76
N PRO A 207 3.86 -13.99 8.76
CA PRO A 207 2.63 -14.74 9.02
C PRO A 207 1.64 -14.69 7.84
N PRO A 208 0.63 -15.59 7.78
CA PRO A 208 0.14 -16.47 8.85
C PRO A 208 1.01 -17.72 9.08
N TYR A 209 1.16 -18.11 10.34
CA TYR A 209 1.81 -19.36 10.74
C TYR A 209 0.77 -20.42 11.08
N SER A 210 0.95 -21.64 10.58
CA SER A 210 0.11 -22.78 10.96
C SER A 210 0.33 -23.16 12.43
N MET A 211 -0.71 -23.68 13.10
CA MET A 211 -0.60 -24.26 14.44
C MET A 211 -0.82 -25.78 14.39
N PRO A 212 0.12 -26.61 14.90
CA PRO A 212 1.39 -26.24 15.50
C PRO A 212 2.37 -25.65 14.47
N PRO A 213 3.28 -24.76 14.89
CA PRO A 213 4.24 -24.12 13.99
C PRO A 213 5.28 -25.10 13.49
N SER A 214 5.81 -24.82 12.30
CA SER A 214 6.88 -25.61 11.70
C SER A 214 8.14 -25.52 12.55
N ALA A 215 8.80 -26.67 12.78
CA ALA A 215 10.10 -26.74 13.45
C ALA A 215 11.18 -25.90 12.73
N THR A 216 10.95 -25.52 11.47
CA THR A 216 11.82 -24.63 10.70
C THR A 216 11.84 -23.19 11.20
N LEU A 217 10.86 -22.76 12.01
CA LEU A 217 10.80 -21.41 12.57
C LEU A 217 11.56 -21.28 13.90
N ILE A 218 11.79 -22.39 14.60
CA ILE A 218 12.46 -22.43 15.91
C ILE A 218 13.84 -21.72 15.90
N PRO A 219 14.69 -21.84 14.85
CA PRO A 219 15.99 -21.15 14.84
C PRO A 219 15.90 -19.62 14.78
N PHE A 220 14.76 -19.06 14.38
CA PHE A 220 14.56 -17.60 14.31
C PHE A 220 14.06 -17.01 15.62
N ASP A 221 13.68 -17.86 16.57
CA ASP A 221 13.03 -17.46 17.80
C ASP A 221 14.03 -16.85 18.79
N GLN A 222 13.67 -15.71 19.36
CA GLN A 222 14.55 -14.89 20.18
C GLN A 222 13.83 -14.48 21.45
N SER A 223 14.55 -14.51 22.57
CA SER A 223 14.06 -13.97 23.84
C SER A 223 14.65 -12.59 24.10
N LEU A 224 13.80 -11.57 24.11
CA LEU A 224 14.17 -10.18 24.41
C LEU A 224 13.93 -9.93 25.90
N THR A 225 14.94 -9.53 26.66
CA THR A 225 14.85 -9.37 28.13
C THR A 225 15.01 -7.91 28.54
N LEU A 226 14.24 -7.46 29.55
CA LEU A 226 14.29 -6.07 30.07
C LEU A 226 15.65 -5.67 30.64
N HIS A 227 15.97 -4.40 30.43
CA HIS A 227 17.15 -3.77 30.96
C HIS A 227 17.13 -3.69 32.50
N ASP A 228 18.18 -4.23 33.13
CA ASP A 228 18.47 -3.99 34.55
C ASP A 228 19.57 -2.91 34.64
N TYR A 229 19.17 -1.65 34.78
CA TYR A 229 20.09 -0.49 34.89
C TYR A 229 21.07 -0.58 36.07
N SER A 230 20.82 -1.48 37.03
CA SER A 230 21.70 -1.68 38.18
C SER A 230 22.87 -2.64 37.91
N LYS A 231 22.83 -3.37 36.78
CA LYS A 231 23.86 -4.35 36.41
C LYS A 231 24.58 -3.90 35.14
N LYS A 232 25.71 -3.22 35.33
CA LYS A 232 26.67 -2.98 34.25
C LYS A 232 27.29 -4.33 33.86
N VAL A 233 26.71 -5.01 32.88
CA VAL A 233 27.28 -6.26 32.38
C VAL A 233 28.40 -5.93 31.39
N THR A 234 29.64 -6.17 31.80
CA THR A 234 30.86 -5.93 31.01
C THR A 234 31.22 -7.09 30.09
N SER A 235 30.37 -8.11 29.98
CA SER A 235 30.62 -9.34 29.21
C SER A 235 29.32 -9.96 28.67
N GLY A 236 29.24 -10.16 27.35
CA GLY A 236 28.09 -10.73 26.64
C GLY A 236 28.22 -10.46 25.13
N THR A 237 27.32 -11.02 24.31
CA THR A 237 27.34 -10.86 22.85
C THR A 237 27.16 -9.41 22.39
N CYS A 238 26.44 -8.61 23.18
CA CYS A 238 26.26 -7.17 22.99
C CYS A 238 26.71 -6.43 24.25
N PRO A 239 28.01 -6.09 24.36
CA PRO A 239 28.56 -5.39 25.52
C PRO A 239 28.34 -3.88 25.43
N ALA A 240 28.18 -3.22 26.58
CA ALA A 240 27.95 -1.77 26.64
C ALA A 240 29.21 -1.03 26.17
N ASN A 241 29.25 -0.59 24.91
CA ASN A 241 30.29 0.33 24.47
C ASN A 241 29.85 1.27 23.31
N PRO A 242 30.06 2.61 23.38
CA PRO A 242 30.76 3.38 24.42
C PRO A 242 30.05 3.28 25.78
N ALA A 243 30.69 3.72 26.87
CA ALA A 243 30.12 3.67 28.22
C ALA A 243 28.63 4.00 28.17
N ASP A 244 27.82 2.98 28.48
CA ASP A 244 26.37 3.02 28.59
C ASP A 244 25.54 2.97 27.29
N ALA A 245 26.14 2.64 26.12
CA ALA A 245 25.41 2.57 24.86
C ALA A 245 24.61 1.26 24.64
N ASP A 246 25.07 0.12 25.15
CA ASP A 246 24.48 -1.21 24.83
C ASP A 246 24.73 -2.25 25.94
N ALA A 247 24.15 -2.12 27.13
CA ALA A 247 24.25 -3.22 28.12
C ALA A 247 23.38 -4.43 27.67
N PRO A 248 23.81 -5.69 27.88
CA PRO A 248 23.03 -6.89 27.57
C PRO A 248 21.65 -6.90 28.25
N GLY A 249 20.57 -7.12 27.47
CA GLY A 249 19.17 -7.05 27.93
C GLY A 249 18.51 -5.70 27.61
N ALA A 250 18.77 -5.16 26.42
CA ALA A 250 18.48 -3.79 26.00
C ALA A 250 17.05 -3.57 25.48
N PHE A 251 16.10 -4.41 25.94
CA PHE A 251 14.68 -4.09 25.87
C PHE A 251 14.37 -2.97 26.87
N GLY A 252 13.80 -1.87 26.36
CA GLY A 252 13.41 -0.72 27.17
C GLY A 252 11.99 -0.31 26.86
N TRP A 253 11.19 -0.04 27.90
CA TRP A 253 9.89 0.59 27.72
C TRP A 253 10.08 2.02 27.21
N LEU A 254 9.17 2.46 26.36
CA LEU A 254 9.17 3.81 25.80
C LEU A 254 8.16 4.69 26.52
N GLN A 255 8.41 6.00 26.50
CA GLN A 255 7.47 6.97 27.03
C GLN A 255 6.18 6.98 26.21
N ASP A 256 5.18 6.23 26.68
CA ASP A 256 3.86 6.15 26.08
C ASP A 256 2.91 7.17 26.72
N LYS A 257 2.93 8.40 26.20
CA LYS A 257 2.08 9.50 26.70
C LYS A 257 0.57 9.23 26.56
N LYS A 258 0.18 8.28 25.71
CA LYS A 258 -1.22 7.97 25.41
C LYS A 258 -1.73 6.76 26.18
N THR A 259 -0.88 6.06 26.92
CA THR A 259 -1.23 4.80 27.62
C THR A 259 -1.85 3.74 26.68
N THR A 260 -1.41 3.70 25.43
CA THR A 260 -1.90 2.81 24.37
C THR A 260 -0.88 1.78 23.88
N CYS A 261 0.30 1.69 24.51
CA CYS A 261 1.47 0.96 24.02
C CYS A 261 1.84 1.33 22.58
N SER A 262 1.69 2.61 22.23
CA SER A 262 1.92 3.08 20.87
C SER A 262 2.65 4.41 20.88
N VAL A 263 3.78 4.45 20.17
CA VAL A 263 4.67 5.61 20.14
C VAL A 263 4.93 6.00 18.69
N LEU A 264 4.65 7.26 18.34
CA LEU A 264 5.02 7.82 17.05
C LEU A 264 6.46 8.33 17.12
N ILE A 265 7.33 7.78 16.27
CA ILE A 265 8.73 8.20 16.16
C ILE A 265 8.90 8.92 14.82
N SER A 266 9.24 10.21 14.87
CA SER A 266 9.34 11.09 13.69
C SER A 266 10.66 11.86 13.57
N ASN A 267 11.44 11.99 14.64
CA ASN A 267 12.64 12.85 14.70
C ASN A 267 13.92 12.09 15.06
N ASN A 268 14.06 10.84 14.61
CA ASN A 268 15.21 9.96 14.91
C ASN A 268 15.55 9.78 16.40
N GLN A 269 14.73 10.27 17.32
CA GLN A 269 14.93 10.20 18.76
C GLN A 269 13.61 9.94 19.47
N TYR A 270 13.69 9.21 20.58
CA TYR A 270 12.54 8.87 21.42
C TYR A 270 12.97 8.58 22.86
N ALA A 271 12.06 8.83 23.81
CA ALA A 271 12.37 8.80 25.24
C ALA A 271 12.04 7.45 25.88
N THR A 272 12.82 7.09 26.90
CA THR A 272 12.54 5.94 27.77
C THR A 272 11.29 6.15 28.62
N GLY A 273 10.62 5.05 28.95
CA GLY A 273 9.52 4.99 29.89
C GLY A 273 9.98 4.82 31.34
N THR A 274 9.02 4.76 32.26
CA THR A 274 9.28 4.57 33.70
C THR A 274 9.13 3.12 34.17
N GLY A 275 8.73 2.21 33.27
CA GLY A 275 8.48 0.80 33.55
C GLY A 275 7.01 0.48 33.83
N VAL A 276 6.18 1.49 34.09
CA VAL A 276 4.71 1.34 34.21
C VAL A 276 4.08 0.93 32.88
N GLU A 277 4.72 1.30 31.77
CA GLU A 277 4.24 1.08 30.41
C GLU A 277 4.16 -0.42 30.04
N ALA A 278 4.82 -1.30 30.80
CA ALA A 278 4.65 -2.75 30.68
C ALA A 278 3.18 -3.16 30.74
N GLN A 279 2.43 -2.60 31.68
CA GLN A 279 1.01 -2.93 31.84
C GLN A 279 0.15 -2.33 30.73
N ASN A 280 0.56 -1.18 30.16
CA ASN A 280 -0.12 -0.59 29.00
C ASN A 280 0.05 -1.48 27.75
N CYS A 281 1.14 -2.23 27.67
CA CYS A 281 1.45 -3.11 26.56
C CYS A 281 0.87 -4.53 26.67
N ALA A 282 0.36 -4.93 27.84
CA ALA A 282 -0.21 -6.25 28.09
C ALA A 282 -1.28 -6.65 27.04
N ALA A 283 -2.28 -5.81 26.82
CA ALA A 283 -3.36 -6.10 25.89
C ALA A 283 -2.91 -6.15 24.42
N VAL A 284 -1.95 -5.28 24.04
CA VAL A 284 -1.40 -5.26 22.66
C VAL A 284 -0.56 -6.52 22.41
N LEU A 285 0.27 -6.92 23.37
CA LEU A 285 1.06 -8.14 23.29
C LEU A 285 0.18 -9.39 23.26
N GLN A 286 -0.88 -9.43 24.09
CA GLN A 286 -1.85 -10.53 24.06
C GLN A 286 -2.55 -10.64 22.71
N ALA A 287 -3.05 -9.53 22.17
CA ALA A 287 -3.69 -9.53 20.87
C ALA A 287 -2.73 -9.95 19.75
N ALA A 288 -1.46 -9.52 19.82
CA ALA A 288 -0.44 -9.89 18.85
C ALA A 288 -0.06 -11.37 18.92
N TRP A 289 0.04 -11.91 20.14
CA TRP A 289 0.28 -13.33 20.39
C TRP A 289 -0.87 -14.19 19.85
N GLN A 290 -2.13 -13.81 20.13
CA GLN A 290 -3.32 -14.57 19.68
C GLN A 290 -3.50 -14.53 18.15
N ASN A 291 -3.29 -13.37 17.54
CA ASN A 291 -3.58 -13.14 16.12
C ASN A 291 -2.33 -13.22 15.23
N GLN A 292 -1.15 -13.46 15.81
CA GLN A 292 0.14 -13.47 15.10
C GLN A 292 0.39 -12.18 14.30
N THR A 293 -0.02 -11.03 14.85
CA THR A 293 0.13 -9.75 14.16
C THR A 293 1.56 -9.25 14.24
N ILE A 294 2.06 -8.70 13.14
CA ILE A 294 3.37 -8.07 13.10
C ILE A 294 3.33 -6.75 13.88
N LEU A 295 4.18 -6.64 14.91
CA LEU A 295 4.44 -5.41 15.64
C LEU A 295 5.64 -4.70 15.03
N TYR A 296 5.59 -3.37 15.00
CA TYR A 296 6.72 -2.55 14.55
C TYR A 296 7.53 -2.13 15.78
N VAL A 297 8.76 -2.61 15.86
CA VAL A 297 9.67 -2.36 16.98
C VAL A 297 10.73 -1.37 16.52
N PRO A 298 10.93 -0.23 17.20
CA PRO A 298 12.06 0.64 16.94
C PRO A 298 13.34 -0.01 17.43
N VAL A 299 14.41 0.20 16.66
CA VAL A 299 15.75 -0.27 16.99
C VAL A 299 16.63 0.96 17.16
N TYR A 300 17.32 1.08 18.29
CA TYR A 300 18.22 2.21 18.53
C TYR A 300 19.68 1.87 18.20
N SER A 301 20.45 2.88 17.78
CA SER A 301 21.90 2.78 17.56
C SER A 301 22.74 3.30 18.72
N SER A 302 22.16 4.17 19.56
CA SER A 302 22.82 4.73 20.73
C SER A 302 21.79 5.25 21.72
N VAL A 303 22.22 5.42 22.96
CA VAL A 303 21.40 5.97 24.04
C VAL A 303 22.15 7.09 24.76
N THR A 304 21.44 8.14 25.14
CA THR A 304 21.93 9.22 26.00
C THR A 304 21.30 9.05 27.37
N LEU A 305 22.08 8.59 28.36
CA LEU A 305 21.58 8.35 29.71
C LEU A 305 21.43 9.65 30.51
N GLN A 306 20.22 9.90 31.01
CA GLN A 306 19.92 11.01 31.93
C GLN A 306 18.86 10.61 32.97
N GLY A 307 19.02 9.42 33.56
CA GLY A 307 18.01 8.85 34.47
C GLY A 307 16.66 8.68 33.76
N SER A 308 15.58 9.25 34.31
CA SER A 308 14.25 9.26 33.69
C SER A 308 14.15 10.05 32.39
N ASN A 309 15.20 10.79 31.99
CA ASN A 309 15.28 11.53 30.73
C ASN A 309 16.15 10.82 29.69
N THR A 310 16.32 9.51 29.79
CA THR A 310 17.11 8.74 28.82
C THR A 310 16.47 8.81 27.44
N VAL A 311 17.28 9.12 26.42
CA VAL A 311 16.84 9.27 25.03
C VAL A 311 17.58 8.27 24.14
N TYR A 312 16.84 7.55 23.32
CA TYR A 312 17.36 6.65 22.30
C TYR A 312 17.48 7.37 20.96
N THR A 313 18.53 7.06 20.20
CA THR A 313 18.70 7.46 18.80
C THR A 313 18.32 6.30 17.90
N LEU A 314 17.37 6.52 16.98
CA LEU A 314 16.84 5.54 16.05
C LEU A 314 17.92 5.07 15.04
N LYS A 315 18.08 3.76 14.89
CA LYS A 315 18.72 3.11 13.73
C LYS A 315 17.69 2.86 12.63
N GLY A 316 16.55 2.28 12.99
CA GLY A 316 15.46 1.97 12.06
C GLY A 316 14.33 1.21 12.74
N PHE A 317 13.50 0.55 11.95
CA PHE A 317 12.33 -0.19 12.43
C PHE A 317 12.37 -1.64 11.95
N ALA A 318 12.04 -2.56 12.85
CA ALA A 318 11.96 -3.99 12.58
C ALA A 318 10.52 -4.49 12.71
N GLY A 319 10.15 -5.49 11.90
CA GLY A 319 8.94 -6.26 12.10
C GLY A 319 9.20 -7.40 13.09
N PHE A 320 8.32 -7.56 14.08
CA PHE A 320 8.45 -8.58 15.12
C PHE A 320 7.12 -9.29 15.34
N VAL A 321 7.13 -10.61 15.41
CA VAL A 321 5.95 -11.41 15.75
C VAL A 321 6.18 -12.06 17.11
N VAL A 322 5.28 -11.77 18.05
CA VAL A 322 5.36 -12.26 19.43
C VAL A 322 4.97 -13.74 19.49
N THR A 323 5.85 -14.57 20.02
CA THR A 323 5.63 -16.01 20.21
C THR A 323 5.27 -16.33 21.67
N GLY A 324 5.79 -15.56 22.62
CA GLY A 324 5.52 -15.65 24.05
C GLY A 324 5.91 -14.36 24.76
N TYR A 325 5.47 -14.16 26.00
CA TYR A 325 5.93 -13.02 26.80
C TYR A 325 5.67 -13.21 28.29
N ASN A 326 6.44 -12.51 29.12
CA ASN A 326 6.25 -12.43 30.55
C ASN A 326 6.54 -11.02 31.05
N LEU A 327 5.53 -10.32 31.55
CA LEU A 327 5.62 -8.95 32.07
C LEU A 327 5.61 -8.90 33.60
N LEU A 328 5.68 -10.06 34.27
CA LEU A 328 5.63 -10.15 35.72
C LEU A 328 7.02 -9.89 36.32
N THR A 329 7.11 -8.92 37.22
CA THR A 329 8.34 -8.55 37.94
C THR A 329 8.49 -9.28 39.28
N SER A 330 7.48 -10.04 39.70
CA SER A 330 7.50 -10.84 40.93
C SER A 330 6.51 -12.02 40.86
N GLY A 331 6.82 -13.11 41.56
CA GLY A 331 5.95 -14.29 41.71
C GLY A 331 6.35 -15.49 40.86
N ALA A 332 6.02 -16.69 41.35
CA ALA A 332 6.26 -17.99 40.70
C ALA A 332 5.11 -18.43 39.77
N ALA A 333 4.28 -17.49 39.31
CA ALA A 333 3.16 -17.82 38.44
C ALA A 333 3.69 -18.28 37.09
N LYS A 334 3.43 -19.55 36.74
CA LYS A 334 3.71 -20.08 35.40
C LYS A 334 2.71 -19.47 34.43
N CYS A 335 3.18 -19.02 33.27
CA CYS A 335 2.31 -18.61 32.16
C CYS A 335 1.31 -19.74 31.86
N GLY A 336 0.02 -19.42 31.70
CA GLY A 336 -1.02 -20.42 31.37
C GLY A 336 -1.81 -21.04 32.54
N GLN A 337 -1.67 -20.57 33.79
CA GLN A 337 -2.56 -20.98 34.89
C GLN A 337 -3.35 -19.80 35.48
N GLY A 338 -4.40 -19.35 34.79
CA GLY A 338 -5.31 -18.31 35.30
C GLY A 338 -4.66 -16.94 35.51
N SER A 339 -3.49 -16.72 34.91
CA SER A 339 -2.76 -15.45 34.99
C SER A 339 -3.45 -14.36 34.15
N PRO A 340 -3.44 -13.09 34.59
CA PRO A 340 -3.92 -11.96 33.79
C PRO A 340 -3.13 -11.82 32.47
N ALA A 341 -3.56 -10.92 31.57
CA ALA A 341 -2.94 -10.56 30.28
C ALA A 341 -1.45 -10.14 30.30
N SER A 342 -0.75 -10.43 31.40
CA SER A 342 0.64 -10.08 31.68
C SER A 342 1.63 -11.19 31.32
N CYS A 343 1.18 -12.40 30.95
CA CYS A 343 2.08 -13.43 30.42
C CYS A 343 1.36 -14.49 29.57
N GLU A 344 2.02 -14.94 28.51
CA GLU A 344 1.57 -16.04 27.64
C GLU A 344 2.76 -16.96 27.32
N PRO A 345 2.54 -18.28 27.21
CA PRO A 345 3.61 -19.22 26.89
C PRO A 345 4.09 -19.03 25.45
N ASP A 346 5.33 -19.40 25.19
CA ASP A 346 5.86 -19.48 23.85
C ASP A 346 5.18 -20.62 23.06
N TRP A 347 4.36 -20.27 22.08
CA TRP A 347 3.69 -21.24 21.22
C TRP A 347 4.62 -21.82 20.13
N LEU A 348 5.75 -21.17 19.83
CA LEU A 348 6.73 -21.59 18.83
C LEU A 348 7.76 -22.53 19.42
N ASN A 349 8.36 -22.14 20.54
CA ASN A 349 9.35 -22.94 21.23
C ASN A 349 9.06 -22.97 22.74
N PRO A 350 8.24 -23.93 23.20
CA PRO A 350 7.93 -24.05 24.63
C PRO A 350 9.15 -24.25 25.55
N GLY A 351 10.32 -24.59 24.99
CA GLY A 351 11.59 -24.72 25.72
C GLY A 351 12.35 -23.40 25.87
N LEU A 352 12.07 -22.39 25.03
CA LEU A 352 12.59 -21.03 25.16
C LEU A 352 11.67 -20.26 26.12
N LEU A 353 11.75 -20.61 27.40
CA LEU A 353 10.77 -20.13 28.38
C LEU A 353 11.18 -18.75 28.94
N CYS A 354 10.40 -17.74 28.60
CA CYS A 354 10.27 -16.50 29.35
C CYS A 354 9.90 -16.74 30.83
N GLY A 355 10.90 -17.03 31.67
CA GLY A 355 10.72 -17.42 33.07
C GLY A 355 10.94 -16.29 34.07
N PRO A 356 10.20 -16.26 35.21
CA PRO A 356 10.49 -15.33 36.29
C PRO A 356 11.90 -15.55 36.85
N PRO A 357 12.60 -14.52 37.36
CA PRO A 357 12.09 -13.18 37.72
C PRO A 357 12.24 -12.10 36.62
N THR A 358 12.60 -12.47 35.40
CA THR A 358 12.92 -11.51 34.32
C THR A 358 11.72 -11.25 33.42
N VAL A 359 11.40 -9.98 33.20
CA VAL A 359 10.45 -9.57 32.16
C VAL A 359 11.08 -9.79 30.80
N CYS A 360 10.35 -10.40 29.90
CA CYS A 360 10.83 -10.72 28.57
C CYS A 360 9.69 -10.87 27.55
N ILE A 361 10.05 -10.78 26.28
CA ILE A 361 9.17 -10.99 25.14
C ILE A 361 9.91 -11.90 24.17
N ASP A 362 9.31 -13.05 23.89
CA ASP A 362 9.82 -14.01 22.92
C ASP A 362 9.18 -13.73 21.56
N GLY A 363 9.95 -13.95 20.49
CA GLY A 363 9.43 -13.81 19.15
C GLY A 363 10.46 -13.88 18.04
N VAL A 364 9.96 -13.70 16.83
CA VAL A 364 10.74 -13.79 15.59
C VAL A 364 10.77 -12.43 14.88
N PHE A 365 11.94 -12.04 14.37
CA PHE A 365 12.05 -10.92 13.44
C PHE A 365 11.68 -11.36 12.04
N VAL A 366 10.86 -10.55 11.37
CA VAL A 366 10.30 -10.87 10.04
C VAL A 366 10.57 -9.77 9.04
N GLN A 367 10.62 -10.15 7.76
CA GLN A 367 10.49 -9.19 6.68
C GLN A 367 9.03 -8.80 6.51
N ALA A 368 8.72 -7.52 6.67
CA ALA A 368 7.35 -7.03 6.75
C ALA A 368 7.12 -5.79 5.91
N LEU A 369 5.90 -5.66 5.41
CA LEU A 369 5.41 -4.45 4.78
C LEU A 369 4.70 -3.59 5.83
N CYS A 370 5.14 -2.35 6.01
CA CYS A 370 4.44 -1.39 6.83
C CYS A 370 3.28 -0.77 6.05
N LEU A 371 2.15 -0.59 6.73
CA LEU A 371 1.02 0.15 6.16
C LEU A 371 1.39 1.62 6.00
N PRO A 372 1.05 2.27 4.86
CA PRO A 372 1.38 3.68 4.62
C PRO A 372 0.85 4.64 5.71
N ALA A 373 -0.27 4.32 6.35
CA ALA A 373 -0.83 5.10 7.45
C ALA A 373 0.06 5.07 8.70
N SER A 374 0.74 3.96 8.96
CA SER A 374 1.63 3.78 10.10
C SER A 374 3.06 4.25 9.81
N CYS A 375 3.47 4.22 8.54
CA CYS A 375 4.79 4.61 8.07
C CYS A 375 4.71 5.51 6.82
N PRO A 376 4.55 6.83 6.99
CA PRO A 376 4.23 7.74 5.88
C PRO A 376 5.42 8.10 4.99
N THR A 377 6.66 7.90 5.46
CA THR A 377 7.88 8.40 4.83
C THR A 377 8.86 7.28 4.50
N LEU A 378 9.64 7.48 3.43
CA LEU A 378 10.69 6.57 2.96
C LEU A 378 12.08 7.17 3.24
N GLY A 379 13.11 6.32 3.27
CA GLY A 379 14.52 6.73 3.32
C GLY A 379 15.28 6.35 4.60
N GLY A 380 14.72 5.47 5.43
CA GLY A 380 15.38 4.97 6.63
C GLY A 380 16.37 3.85 6.36
N THR A 381 16.94 3.30 7.43
CA THR A 381 17.74 2.07 7.36
C THR A 381 16.82 0.85 7.39
N ASN A 382 17.02 -0.09 6.45
CA ASN A 382 16.22 -1.30 6.37
C ASN A 382 16.64 -2.32 7.43
N LEU A 383 15.76 -2.56 8.40
CA LEU A 383 15.92 -3.58 9.44
C LEU A 383 14.80 -4.66 9.35
N GLY A 384 14.33 -4.92 8.13
CA GLY A 384 13.26 -5.88 7.84
C GLY A 384 11.88 -5.24 7.63
N LEU A 385 11.69 -3.96 7.99
CA LEU A 385 10.44 -3.24 7.72
C LEU A 385 10.57 -2.36 6.46
N THR A 386 9.66 -2.55 5.50
CA THR A 386 9.65 -1.80 4.23
C THR A 386 8.28 -1.16 4.00
N VAL A 387 8.25 0.08 3.50
CA VAL A 387 7.04 0.77 3.04
C VAL A 387 6.97 0.68 1.53
N VAL A 388 5.77 0.52 0.99
CA VAL A 388 5.48 0.60 -0.44
C VAL A 388 4.39 1.63 -0.67
N ARG A 389 4.58 2.54 -1.62
CA ARG A 389 3.60 3.57 -1.98
C ARG A 389 3.67 3.94 -3.45
N LEU A 390 2.57 4.48 -3.98
CA LEU A 390 2.56 5.14 -5.28
C LEU A 390 3.27 6.50 -5.16
N THR A 391 4.01 6.88 -6.21
CA THR A 391 4.70 8.17 -6.33
C THR A 391 4.33 8.94 -7.60
N GLY A 392 3.51 8.33 -8.47
CA GLY A 392 2.98 8.92 -9.69
C GLY A 392 1.67 9.67 -9.50
#